data_AF-A0A961PAZ5-F1
#
_entry.id   AF-A0A961PAZ5-F1
#
_cell.length_a   1.000
_cell.length_b   1.000
_cell.length_c   1.000
_cell.angle_alpha   90.00
_cell.angle_beta   90.00
_cell.angle_gamma   90.00
#
_symmetry.space_group_name_H-M   'P 1'
#
loop_
_entity.id
_entity.type
_entity.pdbx_description
1 polymer ?
#
loop_
_entity_poly.entity_id
_entity_poly.type
_entity_poly.pdbx_seq_one_letter_code
_entity_poly.pdbx_strand_id
1 'polypeptide(L)'
;RSNPIVGALDQSLPALLAVSGPDGYVSPDWYGLPDQVPTWNYVAVHLRGSLQRLPDAELGEVLARLTADFETRLAPKAPWHDAKMDPQVRDRMMRAIVPVQLNVEEVRGTWKLSQNKPDAARLGAASAIAGGVGQELAALAELMRDFGRRADEDVDSGPARG
;
A
#
# COMPACT_ATOMS: atom_id res chain seq x y z
N ARG A 1 24.19 5.43 14.93
CA ARG A 1 23.18 4.91 13.97
C ARG A 1 22.99 5.99 12.91
N SER A 2 22.92 5.66 11.61
CA SER A 2 23.04 6.65 10.51
C SER A 2 21.72 7.27 10.02
N ASN A 3 20.56 6.68 10.35
CA ASN A 3 19.27 7.24 9.92
C ASN A 3 18.89 8.42 10.84
N PRO A 4 18.83 9.67 10.33
CA PRO A 4 18.53 10.86 11.14
C PRO A 4 17.12 10.83 11.74
N ILE A 5 16.17 10.10 11.15
CA ILE A 5 14.81 9.94 11.69
C ILE A 5 14.87 9.33 13.10
N VAL A 6 15.77 8.36 13.33
CA VAL A 6 15.93 7.72 14.65
C VAL A 6 16.33 8.73 15.71
N GLY A 7 17.20 9.70 15.38
CA GLY A 7 17.63 10.73 16.32
C GLY A 7 16.53 11.74 16.64
N ALA A 8 15.50 11.87 15.80
CA ALA A 8 14.36 12.73 16.08
C ALA A 8 13.32 12.06 17.01
N LEU A 9 13.38 10.74 17.19
CA LEU A 9 12.38 9.95 17.94
C LEU A 9 12.68 9.83 19.45
N ASP A 10 13.42 10.77 20.02
CA ASP A 10 13.55 10.88 21.49
C ASP A 10 12.20 11.22 22.16
N GLN A 11 11.28 11.78 21.38
CA GLN A 11 9.88 11.99 21.73
C GLN A 11 8.98 11.51 20.59
N SER A 12 7.70 11.28 20.89
CA SER A 12 6.71 10.99 19.85
C SER A 12 6.52 12.20 18.92
N LEU A 13 6.42 11.96 17.62
CA LEU A 13 6.30 13.00 16.60
C LEU A 13 5.17 12.70 15.61
N PRO A 14 4.48 13.72 15.08
CA PRO A 14 3.56 13.55 13.97
C PRO A 14 4.26 12.97 12.75
N ALA A 15 3.63 11.99 12.11
CA ALA A 15 4.15 11.32 10.93
C ALA A 15 3.03 10.95 9.94
N LEU A 16 3.45 10.75 8.69
CA LEU A 16 2.61 10.27 7.60
C LEU A 16 3.32 9.09 6.94
N LEU A 17 2.65 7.93 6.91
CA LEU A 17 3.05 6.79 6.09
C LEU A 17 2.20 6.81 4.81
N ALA A 18 2.87 6.93 3.66
CA ALA A 18 2.22 6.85 2.36
C ALA A 18 2.44 5.46 1.74
N VAL A 19 1.34 4.78 1.44
CA VAL A 19 1.31 3.50 0.73
C VAL A 19 0.82 3.78 -0.69
N SER A 20 1.71 3.64 -1.67
CA SER A 20 1.39 3.76 -3.08
C SER A 20 0.83 2.43 -3.59
N GLY A 21 -0.34 2.47 -4.24
CA GLY A 21 -0.87 1.36 -5.02
C GLY A 21 -0.56 1.51 -6.51
N PRO A 22 -1.31 0.83 -7.39
CA PRO A 22 -1.13 0.94 -8.83
C PRO A 22 -1.28 2.38 -9.34
N ASP A 23 -0.44 2.77 -10.30
CA ASP A 23 -0.46 4.08 -10.94
C ASP A 23 -0.06 4.00 -12.42
N GLY A 24 -0.53 4.95 -13.23
CA GLY A 24 -0.28 4.90 -14.67
C GLY A 24 -0.72 6.13 -15.44
N TYR A 25 0.10 6.49 -16.43
CA TYR A 25 -0.17 7.61 -17.35
C TYR A 25 -1.35 7.28 -18.23
N VAL A 26 -2.30 8.22 -18.33
CA VAL A 26 -3.46 8.12 -19.19
C VAL A 26 -3.35 9.15 -20.30
N SER A 27 -3.18 8.66 -21.53
CA SER A 27 -3.23 9.51 -22.72
C SER A 27 -4.67 10.01 -22.94
N PRO A 28 -4.87 11.30 -23.27
CA PRO A 28 -6.20 11.80 -23.61
C PRO A 28 -6.80 11.10 -24.85
N ASP A 29 -5.95 10.62 -25.77
CA ASP A 29 -6.37 9.93 -26.99
C ASP A 29 -7.17 8.64 -26.71
N TRP A 30 -6.99 8.04 -25.54
CA TRP A 30 -7.68 6.81 -25.16
C TRP A 30 -9.12 7.05 -24.72
N TYR A 31 -9.51 8.29 -24.46
CA TYR A 31 -10.87 8.62 -24.07
C TYR A 31 -11.85 8.62 -25.25
N GLY A 32 -11.39 8.76 -26.49
CA GLY A 32 -12.26 8.93 -27.65
C GLY A 32 -13.12 10.20 -27.57
N LEU A 33 -12.68 11.21 -26.81
CA LEU A 33 -13.36 12.49 -26.60
C LEU A 33 -12.45 13.63 -27.05
N PRO A 34 -12.99 14.70 -27.66
CA PRO A 34 -12.22 15.91 -27.92
C PRO A 34 -11.91 16.67 -26.61
N ASP A 35 -10.98 17.61 -26.68
CA ASP A 35 -10.68 18.57 -25.61
C ASP A 35 -10.32 17.94 -24.26
N GLN A 36 -9.54 16.86 -24.29
CA GLN A 36 -9.05 16.16 -23.11
C GLN A 36 -7.57 16.47 -22.84
N VAL A 37 -7.18 16.38 -21.57
CA VAL A 37 -5.80 16.57 -21.12
C VAL A 37 -5.21 15.25 -20.57
N PRO A 38 -3.90 15.05 -20.69
CA PRO A 38 -3.23 13.92 -20.06
C PRO A 38 -3.33 13.98 -18.53
N THR A 39 -3.28 12.82 -17.89
CA THR A 39 -3.33 12.71 -16.43
C THR A 39 -2.60 11.47 -15.94
N TRP A 40 -2.34 11.43 -14.63
CA TRP A 40 -2.07 10.19 -13.91
C TRP A 40 -3.31 9.69 -13.18
N ASN A 41 -3.59 8.40 -13.37
CA ASN A 41 -4.49 7.64 -12.50
C ASN A 41 -3.65 6.88 -11.48
N TYR A 42 -4.15 6.76 -10.26
CA TYR A 42 -3.43 6.12 -9.16
C TYR A 42 -4.36 5.72 -8.01
N VAL A 43 -3.89 4.79 -7.20
CA VAL A 43 -4.42 4.50 -5.87
C VAL A 43 -3.36 4.79 -4.81
N ALA A 44 -3.74 5.43 -3.73
CA ALA A 44 -2.85 5.67 -2.60
C ALA A 44 -3.60 5.63 -1.27
N VAL A 45 -2.93 5.21 -0.20
CA VAL A 45 -3.41 5.31 1.17
C VAL A 45 -2.41 6.09 2.01
N HIS A 46 -2.90 7.09 2.72
CA HIS A 46 -2.16 7.92 3.66
C HIS A 46 -2.61 7.60 5.08
N LEU A 47 -1.66 7.15 5.91
CA LEU A 47 -1.86 6.85 7.33
C LEU A 47 -1.17 7.95 8.14
N ARG A 48 -1.94 8.80 8.82
CA ARG A 48 -1.41 9.84 9.70
C ARG A 48 -1.53 9.41 11.16
N GLY A 49 -0.57 9.86 11.96
CA GLY A 49 -0.64 9.76 13.40
C GLY A 49 0.70 10.05 14.05
N SER A 50 0.98 9.37 15.16
CA SER A 50 2.14 9.62 16.00
C SER A 50 3.17 8.48 15.89
N LEU A 51 4.39 8.82 15.48
CA LEU A 51 5.52 7.90 15.38
C LEU A 51 6.36 7.97 16.65
N GLN A 52 6.70 6.81 17.20
CA GLN A 52 7.53 6.70 18.40
C GLN A 52 8.52 5.54 18.28
N ARG A 53 9.65 5.67 18.98
CA ARG A 53 10.60 4.57 19.15
C ARG A 53 10.05 3.58 20.18
N LEU A 54 10.13 2.29 19.87
CA LEU A 54 9.85 1.22 20.81
C LEU A 54 11.11 0.86 21.62
N PRO A 55 10.95 0.27 22.83
CA PRO A 55 12.05 -0.38 23.55
C PRO A 55 12.76 -1.42 22.67
N ASP A 56 14.10 -1.46 22.74
CA ASP A 56 14.91 -2.41 21.96
C ASP A 56 14.55 -3.88 22.29
N ALA A 57 14.00 -4.16 23.49
CA ALA A 57 13.52 -5.48 23.90
C ALA A 57 12.33 -6.00 23.06
N GLU A 58 11.53 -5.11 22.46
CA GLU A 58 10.37 -5.48 21.64
C GLU A 58 10.76 -5.87 20.20
N LEU A 59 11.99 -5.56 19.78
CA LEU A 59 12.45 -5.79 18.41
C LEU A 59 12.32 -7.26 17.99
N GLY A 60 12.62 -8.19 18.89
CA GLY A 60 12.55 -9.63 18.60
C GLY A 60 11.16 -10.08 18.16
N GLU A 61 10.13 -9.64 18.88
CA GLU A 61 8.74 -9.99 18.58
C GLU A 61 8.26 -9.33 17.28
N VAL A 62 8.60 -8.06 17.07
CA VAL A 62 8.27 -7.33 15.83
C VAL A 62 8.84 -8.05 14.61
N LEU A 63 10.12 -8.45 14.66
CA LEU A 63 10.78 -9.17 13.57
C LEU A 63 10.22 -10.58 13.38
N ALA A 64 9.93 -11.30 14.46
CA ALA A 64 9.34 -12.64 14.37
C ALA A 64 7.98 -12.62 13.68
N ARG A 65 7.10 -11.69 14.05
CA ARG A 65 5.78 -11.52 13.43
C ARG A 65 5.88 -11.14 11.95
N LEU A 66 6.75 -10.18 11.62
CA LEU A 66 6.96 -9.76 10.23
C LEU A 66 7.53 -10.88 9.37
N THR A 67 8.51 -11.62 9.89
CA THR A 67 9.12 -12.78 9.21
C THR A 67 8.08 -13.86 8.96
N ALA A 68 7.25 -14.18 9.96
CA ALA A 68 6.21 -15.20 9.83
C ALA A 68 5.17 -14.84 8.75
N ASP A 69 4.73 -13.57 8.68
CA ASP A 69 3.80 -13.10 7.64
C ASP A 69 4.37 -13.29 6.23
N PHE A 70 5.62 -12.86 5.99
CA PHE A 70 6.25 -13.01 4.68
C PHE A 70 6.59 -14.46 4.33
N GLU A 71 7.08 -15.25 5.27
CA GLU A 71 7.41 -16.66 5.04
C GLU A 71 6.16 -17.50 4.73
N THR A 72 5.01 -17.16 5.33
CA THR A 72 3.72 -17.82 5.03
C THR A 72 3.30 -17.60 3.59
N ARG A 73 3.56 -16.41 3.03
CA ARG A 73 3.24 -16.08 1.63
C ARG A 73 4.13 -16.79 0.62
N LEU A 74 5.24 -17.38 1.06
CA LEU A 74 6.16 -18.17 0.24
C LEU A 74 5.87 -19.68 0.28
N ALA A 75 4.77 -20.10 0.90
CA ALA A 75 4.32 -21.49 0.86
C ALA A 75 4.24 -22.02 -0.59
N PRO A 76 4.57 -23.30 -0.85
CA PRO A 76 4.75 -24.39 0.13
C PRO A 76 6.18 -24.54 0.68
N LYS A 77 7.07 -23.56 0.50
CA LYS A 77 8.43 -23.59 1.06
C LYS A 77 8.40 -23.74 2.58
N ALA A 78 9.33 -24.50 3.15
CA ALA A 78 9.54 -24.53 4.59
C ALA A 78 9.90 -23.12 5.12
N PRO A 79 9.26 -22.65 6.21
CA PRO A 79 9.57 -21.35 6.79
C PRO A 79 11.03 -21.22 7.23
N TRP A 80 11.58 -20.03 6.99
CA TRP A 80 12.84 -19.60 7.58
C TRP A 80 12.61 -19.06 9.00
N HIS A 81 13.55 -19.34 9.89
CA HIS A 81 13.56 -18.85 11.27
C HIS A 81 14.98 -18.40 11.63
N ASP A 82 15.07 -17.38 12.49
CA ASP A 82 16.32 -16.79 12.96
C ASP A 82 17.19 -17.77 13.76
N ALA A 83 16.59 -18.81 14.34
CA ALA A 83 17.29 -19.92 14.99
C ALA A 83 18.28 -20.66 14.06
N LYS A 84 18.21 -20.46 12.74
CA LYS A 84 19.17 -20.99 11.77
C LYS A 84 20.47 -20.16 11.70
N MET A 85 20.52 -18.99 12.33
CA MET A 85 21.67 -18.10 12.34
C MET A 85 22.60 -18.39 13.51
N ASP A 86 23.89 -18.09 13.34
CA ASP A 86 24.81 -18.00 14.47
C ASP A 86 24.33 -16.91 15.47
N PRO A 87 24.24 -17.21 16.78
CA PRO A 87 23.71 -16.25 17.76
C PRO A 87 24.48 -14.92 17.82
N GLN A 88 25.81 -14.95 17.69
CA GLN A 88 26.62 -13.73 17.74
C GLN A 88 26.38 -12.85 16.51
N VAL A 89 26.23 -13.48 15.34
CA VAL A 89 25.87 -12.79 14.09
C VAL A 89 24.46 -12.20 14.21
N ARG A 90 23.49 -12.99 14.70
CA ARG A 90 22.11 -12.53 14.89
C ARG A 90 22.06 -11.29 15.79
N ASP A 91 22.67 -11.38 16.98
CA ASP A 91 22.66 -10.29 17.94
C ASP A 91 23.38 -9.04 17.41
N ARG A 92 24.45 -9.22 16.62
CA ARG A 92 25.13 -8.11 15.92
C ARG A 92 24.21 -7.42 14.92
N MET A 93 23.45 -8.17 14.12
CA MET A 93 22.51 -7.60 13.16
C MET A 93 21.33 -6.90 13.85
N MET A 94 20.80 -7.49 14.93
CA MET A 94 19.70 -6.89 15.69
C MET A 94 20.08 -5.52 16.27
N ARG A 95 21.32 -5.31 16.73
CA ARG A 95 21.77 -3.99 17.25
C ARG A 95 21.72 -2.86 16.20
N ALA A 96 21.72 -3.21 14.91
CA ALA A 96 21.63 -2.24 13.82
C ALA A 96 20.20 -1.77 13.51
N ILE A 97 19.19 -2.42 14.09
CA ILE A 97 17.77 -2.14 13.84
C ILE A 97 17.19 -1.34 15.02
N VAL A 98 16.29 -0.41 14.70
CA VAL A 98 15.55 0.37 15.71
C VAL A 98 14.06 0.06 15.53
N PRO A 99 13.39 -0.52 16.53
CA PRO A 99 11.96 -0.73 16.44
C PRO A 99 11.23 0.61 16.62
N VAL A 100 10.25 0.85 15.75
CA VAL A 100 9.41 2.06 15.78
C VAL A 100 7.96 1.65 15.58
N GLN A 101 7.05 2.44 16.12
CA GLN A 101 5.61 2.24 15.98
C GLN A 101 4.95 3.54 15.52
N LEU A 102 4.12 3.44 14.47
CA LEU A 102 3.17 4.48 14.10
C LEU A 102 1.82 4.14 14.73
N ASN A 103 1.37 4.96 15.69
CA ASN A 103 -0.01 4.92 16.15
C ASN A 103 -0.88 5.67 15.14
N VAL A 104 -1.68 4.94 14.36
CA VAL A 104 -2.51 5.52 13.29
C VAL A 104 -3.74 6.18 13.91
N GLU A 105 -3.95 7.45 13.56
CA GLU A 105 -5.05 8.28 14.03
C GLU A 105 -6.02 8.64 12.89
N GLU A 106 -5.52 8.66 11.65
CA GLU A 106 -6.33 8.93 10.46
C GLU A 106 -5.88 8.08 9.27
N VAL A 107 -6.86 7.54 8.53
CA VAL A 107 -6.65 6.83 7.27
C VAL A 107 -7.34 7.60 6.15
N ARG A 108 -6.60 7.96 5.10
CA ARG A 108 -7.16 8.56 3.87
C ARG A 108 -6.76 7.76 2.65
N GLY A 109 -7.74 7.16 1.99
CA GLY A 109 -7.56 6.55 0.66
C GLY A 109 -7.87 7.53 -0.46
N THR A 110 -7.16 7.41 -1.58
CA THR A 110 -7.41 8.16 -2.82
C THR A 110 -7.44 7.17 -3.98
N TRP A 111 -8.52 7.23 -4.76
CA TRP A 111 -8.66 6.51 -6.02
C TRP A 111 -8.93 7.52 -7.12
N LYS A 112 -7.95 7.75 -7.99
CA LYS A 112 -8.11 8.56 -9.19
C LYS A 112 -8.05 7.62 -10.39
N LEU A 113 -9.22 7.30 -10.93
CA LEU A 113 -9.44 6.22 -11.90
C LEU A 113 -10.23 6.73 -13.13
N SER A 114 -10.10 8.02 -13.44
CA SER A 114 -10.90 8.72 -14.47
C SER A 114 -12.42 8.61 -14.26
N GLN A 115 -12.87 8.49 -13.01
CA GLN A 115 -14.29 8.31 -12.67
C GLN A 115 -15.20 9.50 -12.98
N ASN A 116 -14.61 10.65 -13.31
CA ASN A 116 -15.34 11.83 -13.75
C ASN A 116 -15.61 11.84 -15.27
N LYS A 117 -15.24 10.77 -15.98
CA LYS A 117 -15.49 10.59 -17.42
C LYS A 117 -16.65 9.62 -17.63
N PRO A 118 -17.32 9.66 -18.80
CA PRO A 118 -18.26 8.61 -19.20
C PRO A 118 -17.60 7.23 -19.18
N ASP A 119 -18.38 6.19 -18.89
CA ASP A 119 -17.86 4.82 -18.75
C ASP A 119 -17.09 4.35 -19.99
N ALA A 120 -17.58 4.63 -21.19
CA ALA A 120 -16.89 4.26 -22.43
C ALA A 120 -15.46 4.85 -22.51
N ALA A 121 -15.28 6.11 -22.08
CA ALA A 121 -13.98 6.76 -22.08
C ALA A 121 -13.05 6.16 -21.01
N ARG A 122 -13.58 5.91 -19.80
CA ARG A 122 -12.83 5.23 -18.72
C ARG A 122 -12.41 3.83 -19.13
N LEU A 123 -13.31 3.05 -19.73
CA LEU A 123 -13.06 1.69 -20.20
C LEU A 123 -12.08 1.65 -21.39
N GLY A 124 -12.15 2.63 -22.30
CA GLY A 124 -11.16 2.83 -23.36
C GLY A 124 -9.76 3.05 -22.79
N ALA A 125 -9.63 3.97 -21.84
CA ALA A 125 -8.37 4.20 -21.12
C ALA A 125 -7.90 2.95 -20.36
N ALA A 126 -8.79 2.23 -19.66
CA ALA A 126 -8.46 1.00 -18.94
C ALA A 126 -7.97 -0.12 -19.88
N SER A 127 -8.43 -0.15 -21.13
CA SER A 127 -8.01 -1.13 -22.12
C SER A 127 -6.61 -0.83 -22.66
N ALA A 128 -6.27 0.45 -22.82
CA ALA A 128 -4.97 0.88 -23.35
C ALA A 128 -3.86 0.93 -22.29
N ILE A 129 -4.19 1.25 -21.04
CA ILE A 129 -3.20 1.57 -19.99
C ILE A 129 -2.25 0.41 -19.64
N ALA A 130 -2.68 -0.84 -19.84
CA ALA A 130 -1.87 -2.04 -19.54
C ALA A 130 -0.55 -2.10 -20.33
N GLY A 131 -0.50 -1.48 -21.52
CA GLY A 131 0.71 -1.35 -22.33
C GLY A 131 1.45 -0.02 -22.18
N GLY A 132 1.06 0.80 -21.20
CA GLY A 132 1.55 2.16 -21.00
C GLY A 132 2.73 2.29 -20.05
N VAL A 133 2.79 3.44 -19.36
CA VAL A 133 3.84 3.80 -18.40
C VAL A 133 3.25 3.90 -17.00
N GLY A 134 3.81 3.16 -16.04
CA GLY A 134 3.42 3.21 -14.63
C GLY A 134 3.78 1.93 -13.87
N GLN A 135 3.14 1.74 -12.71
CA GLN A 135 3.34 0.59 -11.82
C GLN A 135 2.04 -0.21 -11.70
N GLU A 136 2.16 -1.54 -11.76
CA GLU A 136 1.02 -2.46 -11.59
C GLU A 136 -0.16 -2.16 -12.55
N LEU A 137 0.17 -1.80 -13.81
CA LEU A 137 -0.80 -1.31 -14.81
C LEU A 137 -1.99 -2.25 -15.05
N ALA A 138 -1.78 -3.57 -14.95
CA ALA A 138 -2.86 -4.54 -15.03
C ALA A 138 -3.86 -4.39 -13.87
N ALA A 139 -3.38 -4.25 -12.64
CA ALA A 139 -4.22 -4.02 -11.48
C ALA A 139 -4.92 -2.65 -11.55
N LEU A 140 -4.22 -1.62 -12.02
CA LEU A 140 -4.82 -0.31 -12.28
C LEU A 140 -5.95 -0.40 -13.32
N ALA A 141 -5.74 -1.12 -14.41
CA ALA A 141 -6.75 -1.34 -15.44
C ALA A 141 -7.99 -2.05 -14.86
N GLU A 142 -7.82 -3.10 -14.05
CA GLU A 142 -8.96 -3.76 -13.40
C GLU A 142 -9.72 -2.80 -12.48
N LEU A 143 -9.03 -2.03 -11.65
CA LEU A 143 -9.66 -1.02 -10.79
C LEU A 143 -10.41 0.04 -11.62
N MET A 144 -9.83 0.47 -12.74
CA MET A 144 -10.47 1.37 -13.68
C MET A 144 -11.67 0.75 -14.38
N ARG A 145 -11.82 -0.58 -14.47
CA ARG A 145 -13.02 -1.24 -15.02
C ARG A 145 -14.10 -1.43 -13.95
N ASP A 146 -13.69 -1.86 -12.77
CA ASP A 146 -14.58 -2.22 -11.66
C ASP A 146 -15.12 -1.02 -10.88
N PHE A 147 -14.58 0.18 -11.10
CA PHE A 147 -15.07 1.40 -10.45
C PHE A 147 -16.60 1.55 -10.68
N GLY A 148 -17.37 1.57 -9.59
CA GLY A 148 -18.83 1.64 -9.59
C GLY A 148 -19.56 0.30 -9.38
N ARG A 149 -18.98 -0.85 -9.75
CA ARG A 149 -19.65 -2.16 -9.58
C ARG A 149 -19.79 -2.63 -8.13
N ARG A 150 -18.83 -2.30 -7.26
CA ARG A 150 -18.86 -2.72 -5.84
C ARG A 150 -19.87 -1.96 -4.98
N ALA A 151 -20.34 -0.79 -5.42
CA ALA A 151 -21.34 -0.04 -4.67
C ALA A 151 -22.74 -0.68 -4.75
N ASP A 152 -23.03 -1.44 -5.80
CA ASP A 152 -24.32 -2.11 -5.99
C ASP A 152 -24.41 -3.47 -5.28
N GLU A 153 -23.28 -4.16 -5.04
CA GLU A 153 -23.24 -5.45 -4.33
C GLU A 153 -23.37 -5.29 -2.80
N ASP A 154 -22.92 -4.17 -2.23
CA ASP A 154 -23.04 -3.89 -0.79
C ASP A 154 -24.46 -3.43 -0.37
N VAL A 155 -25.37 -3.16 -1.32
CA VAL A 155 -26.77 -2.79 -1.04
C VAL A 155 -27.68 -4.01 -0.86
N ASP A 156 -27.30 -5.19 -1.37
CA ASP A 156 -28.15 -6.40 -1.39
C ASP A 156 -27.90 -7.39 -0.22
N SER A 157 -27.10 -7.00 0.78
CA SER A 157 -26.78 -7.87 1.93
C SER A 157 -27.24 -7.34 3.30
N GLY A 158 -28.21 -6.40 3.31
CA GLY A 158 -28.93 -6.02 4.53
C GLY A 158 -29.96 -7.08 4.93
N PRO A 159 -30.02 -7.53 6.20
CA PRO A 159 -30.94 -8.60 6.59
C PRO A 159 -32.38 -8.12 6.47
N ALA A 160 -33.19 -8.86 5.72
CA ALA A 160 -34.64 -8.79 5.80
C ALA A 160 -35.04 -9.03 7.27
N ARG A 161 -35.62 -8.00 7.89
CA ARG A 161 -36.22 -8.11 9.22
C ARG A 161 -37.32 -9.17 9.21
N GLY A 162 -37.24 -10.11 10.13
CA GLY A 162 -38.28 -11.04 10.54
C GLY A 162 -38.11 -11.34 12.02
#